data_AF-A0A344TZJ2-F1
#
_entry.id   AF-A0A344TZJ2-F1
#
_cell.length_a   1.000
_cell.length_b   1.000
_cell.length_c   1.000
_cell.angle_alpha   90.00
_cell.angle_beta   90.00
_cell.angle_gamma   90.00
#
_symmetry.space_group_name_H-M   'P 1'
#
loop_
_entity.id
_entity.type
_entity.pdbx_description
1 polymer ?
#
loop_
_entity_poly.entity_id
_entity_poly.type
_entity_poly.pdbx_seq_one_letter_code
_entity_poly.pdbx_strand_id
1 'polypeptide(L)'
;MAGWAAGGSIPAVTARVHVLSVPGGQPGSPRVLLVDPAGVRIPAPELAEVWPFDPDGEGGAVAAARSAEGGWGYLDHTGRWRVPPVLQEAKRLAWPGGLARFRRGDAWGYVNARGDVVVEPRYREASAFSHGLAAVRAGRRFHYVDTAGDIAIAGPFKPAGPFSAVGLAAVRTGADRPAGYIDREGRMAVEPRFDEALAFGAQGAAPVRVGDRWGLVDTVGGWIVEPRYARIDEFGEDGRAYRVDAGRPSDGYGYLDAAGRTAVRGGPGLSPVMACGLVRDDDAGLRFLDRAGRPAFDGRFEWADDFDPLSGACVARRGGRWGVLDAVGGFRAVPFREPVTVSGDVVGFGPGQGVAPFLDRDGTVVFVNRAAEVVARLGAGSILPAVLSRGPAEHFLVPEARDGGVVGLATGLLAAEPVGFFPYSLVFGGRRSVTAVPGAGGEGGTRLHTGSLLVLAESHVSEELWGAYGFLADQEGEAFAAYFTDLAGQLAGHFGEPEHDTVRLRIGDGNTARVWHVNGRRLVLEVYSQCGDGDFEHQLRLAALA
;
A
#
# COMPACT_ATOMS: atom_id res chain seq x y z
N MET A 1 11.45 -34.41 -5.21
CA MET A 1 10.25 -33.97 -5.94
C MET A 1 9.19 -33.51 -4.95
N ALA A 2 8.95 -32.20 -4.92
CA ALA A 2 7.68 -31.52 -4.65
C ALA A 2 7.92 -30.04 -5.00
N GLY A 3 8.38 -29.80 -6.23
CA GLY A 3 8.28 -28.48 -6.83
C GLY A 3 6.81 -28.22 -7.07
N TRP A 4 6.36 -27.00 -6.81
CA TRP A 4 5.07 -26.51 -7.29
C TRP A 4 5.09 -26.57 -8.81
N ALA A 5 4.69 -27.72 -9.34
CA ALA A 5 4.58 -27.96 -10.75
C ALA A 5 3.45 -27.11 -11.28
N ALA A 6 3.77 -26.29 -12.28
CA ALA A 6 2.82 -25.86 -13.29
C ALA A 6 1.93 -27.06 -13.67
N GLY A 7 0.62 -26.97 -13.39
CA GLY A 7 -0.37 -27.98 -13.76
C GLY A 7 -1.04 -28.75 -12.60
N GLY A 8 -0.65 -28.54 -11.34
CA GLY A 8 -1.42 -29.06 -10.21
C GLY A 8 -2.59 -28.14 -9.89
N SER A 9 -3.82 -28.64 -10.06
CA SER A 9 -5.03 -27.97 -9.57
C SER A 9 -4.82 -27.53 -8.11
N ILE A 10 -4.96 -26.23 -7.84
CA ILE A 10 -5.23 -25.71 -6.48
C ILE A 10 -6.31 -26.64 -5.90
N PRO A 11 -6.12 -27.26 -4.72
CA PRO A 11 -7.15 -28.09 -4.11
C PRO A 11 -8.48 -27.34 -4.20
N ALA A 12 -9.48 -27.96 -4.84
CA ALA A 12 -10.73 -27.35 -5.27
C ALA A 12 -11.65 -26.86 -4.14
N VAL A 13 -11.13 -26.75 -2.91
CA VAL A 13 -11.84 -26.23 -1.74
C VAL A 13 -10.87 -25.38 -0.92
N THR A 14 -10.56 -24.20 -1.41
CA THR A 14 -10.29 -23.07 -0.52
C THR A 14 -11.46 -22.12 -0.71
N ALA A 15 -12.32 -22.00 0.29
CA ALA A 15 -13.25 -20.87 0.36
C ALA A 15 -12.42 -19.61 0.07
N ARG A 16 -12.68 -18.95 -1.06
CA ARG A 16 -11.96 -17.74 -1.46
C ARG A 16 -12.46 -16.62 -0.58
N VAL A 17 -11.88 -16.53 0.61
CA VAL A 17 -12.17 -15.45 1.55
C VAL A 17 -11.23 -14.31 1.22
N HIS A 18 -11.84 -13.29 0.66
CA HIS A 18 -11.22 -12.03 0.29
C HIS A 18 -11.19 -11.14 1.52
N VAL A 19 -10.01 -10.63 1.84
CA VAL A 19 -9.80 -9.67 2.92
C VAL A 19 -9.93 -8.28 2.35
N LEU A 20 -10.83 -7.49 2.91
CA LEU A 20 -11.11 -6.15 2.45
C LEU A 20 -10.89 -5.15 3.57
N SER A 21 -9.96 -4.22 3.41
CA SER A 21 -9.83 -3.06 4.28
C SER A 21 -10.70 -1.91 3.77
N VAL A 22 -11.68 -1.48 4.56
CA VAL A 22 -12.47 -0.25 4.35
C VAL A 22 -12.24 0.70 5.52
N PRO A 23 -12.30 2.02 5.38
CA PRO A 23 -12.21 2.93 6.51
C PRO A 23 -13.28 2.66 7.55
N GLY A 24 -12.85 2.48 8.79
CA GLY A 24 -13.71 2.19 9.92
C GLY A 24 -14.38 3.42 10.50
N GLY A 25 -15.32 3.18 11.42
CA GLY A 25 -16.11 4.21 12.12
C GLY A 25 -15.30 5.24 12.92
N GLN A 26 -14.02 4.97 13.18
CA GLN A 26 -13.08 5.84 13.89
C GLN A 26 -12.00 6.34 12.92
N PRO A 27 -11.60 7.63 12.97
CA PRO A 27 -10.55 8.17 12.11
C PRO A 27 -9.25 7.37 12.25
N GLY A 28 -8.75 6.84 11.13
CA GLY A 28 -7.44 6.15 11.06
C GLY A 28 -7.44 4.65 11.37
N SER A 29 -8.58 4.02 11.60
CA SER A 29 -8.66 2.55 11.78
C SER A 29 -9.40 1.91 10.60
N PRO A 30 -8.75 1.14 9.72
CA PRO A 30 -9.46 0.38 8.70
C PRO A 30 -10.28 -0.73 9.38
N ARG A 31 -11.56 -0.83 9.02
CA ARG A 31 -12.40 -2.00 9.22
C ARG A 31 -12.03 -3.06 8.19
N VAL A 32 -11.67 -4.24 8.65
CA VAL A 32 -11.43 -5.37 7.74
C VAL A 32 -12.67 -6.27 7.64
N LEU A 33 -13.17 -6.42 6.42
CA LEU A 33 -14.30 -7.26 6.03
C LEU A 33 -13.78 -8.56 5.40
N LEU A 34 -14.52 -9.65 5.61
CA LEU A 34 -14.30 -10.90 4.88
C LEU A 34 -15.37 -11.02 3.80
N VAL A 35 -14.97 -11.25 2.57
CA VAL A 35 -15.87 -11.35 1.43
C VAL A 35 -15.66 -12.69 0.75
N ASP A 36 -16.71 -13.47 0.52
CA ASP A 36 -16.65 -14.69 -0.29
C ASP A 36 -17.96 -14.86 -1.07
N PRO A 37 -18.14 -15.95 -1.85
CA PRO A 37 -19.39 -16.17 -2.59
C PRO A 37 -20.67 -16.24 -1.73
N ALA A 38 -20.56 -16.46 -0.41
CA ALA A 38 -21.69 -16.42 0.51
C ALA A 38 -22.01 -15.01 1.02
N GLY A 39 -21.14 -14.02 0.75
CA GLY A 39 -21.38 -12.60 1.02
C GLY A 39 -20.30 -11.93 1.86
N VAL A 40 -20.63 -10.73 2.38
CA VAL A 40 -19.76 -9.94 3.25
C VAL A 40 -20.02 -10.33 4.72
N ARG A 41 -18.94 -10.57 5.46
CA ARG A 41 -18.95 -10.86 6.89
C ARG A 41 -18.08 -9.86 7.64
N ILE A 42 -18.56 -9.44 8.81
CA ILE A 42 -17.86 -8.55 9.74
C ILE A 42 -17.51 -9.36 10.98
N PRO A 43 -16.25 -9.80 11.14
CA PRO A 43 -15.86 -10.58 12.32
C PRO A 43 -15.95 -9.75 13.59
N ALA A 44 -16.23 -10.43 14.71
CA ALA A 44 -16.26 -9.84 16.05
C ALA A 44 -15.18 -10.48 16.93
N PRO A 45 -14.30 -9.69 17.59
CA PRO A 45 -14.16 -8.23 17.47
C PRO A 45 -13.77 -7.77 16.05
N GLU A 46 -14.02 -6.49 15.73
CA GLU A 46 -13.66 -5.89 14.45
C GLU A 46 -12.17 -6.12 14.15
N LEU A 47 -11.82 -6.28 12.88
CA LEU A 47 -10.47 -6.60 12.43
C LEU A 47 -9.74 -5.34 11.97
N ALA A 48 -8.46 -5.22 12.37
CA ALA A 48 -7.54 -4.20 11.88
C ALA A 48 -6.62 -4.70 10.76
N GLU A 49 -6.21 -5.98 10.83
CA GLU A 49 -5.26 -6.58 9.88
C GLU A 49 -5.53 -8.08 9.74
N VAL A 50 -5.37 -8.63 8.53
CA VAL A 50 -5.52 -10.07 8.27
C VAL A 50 -4.51 -10.49 7.23
N TRP A 51 -3.75 -11.54 7.53
CA TRP A 51 -2.87 -12.18 6.56
C TRP A 51 -3.67 -12.99 5.53
N PRO A 52 -3.10 -13.31 4.35
CA PRO A 52 -3.75 -14.22 3.41
C PRO A 52 -4.15 -15.54 4.08
N PHE A 53 -5.32 -16.06 3.70
CA PHE A 53 -5.81 -17.35 4.19
C PHE A 53 -4.97 -18.49 3.64
N ASP A 54 -4.42 -19.30 4.53
CA ASP A 54 -3.70 -20.54 4.21
C ASP A 54 -4.66 -21.74 4.38
N PRO A 55 -4.50 -22.83 3.61
CA PRO A 55 -5.25 -24.06 3.85
C PRO A 55 -5.06 -24.55 5.28
N ASP A 56 -6.13 -25.05 5.92
CA ASP A 56 -6.05 -25.55 7.29
C ASP A 56 -5.72 -27.05 7.39
N GLY A 57 -5.65 -27.74 6.25
CA GLY A 57 -5.42 -29.19 6.16
C GLY A 57 -6.68 -30.05 6.37
N GLU A 58 -7.83 -29.44 6.65
CA GLU A 58 -9.11 -30.11 6.91
C GLU A 58 -10.20 -29.73 5.88
N GLY A 59 -9.79 -29.09 4.77
CA GLY A 59 -10.68 -28.65 3.70
C GLY A 59 -11.24 -27.23 3.91
N GLY A 60 -10.77 -26.52 4.92
CA GLY A 60 -11.03 -25.10 5.14
C GLY A 60 -9.79 -24.22 4.94
N ALA A 61 -9.90 -22.96 5.38
CA ALA A 61 -8.79 -22.03 5.42
C ALA A 61 -8.76 -21.25 6.72
N VAL A 62 -7.57 -20.78 7.10
CA VAL A 62 -7.30 -20.04 8.33
C VAL A 62 -6.25 -18.95 8.06
N ALA A 63 -6.41 -17.80 8.71
CA ALA A 63 -5.51 -16.66 8.61
C ALA A 63 -5.13 -16.16 10.00
N ALA A 64 -3.89 -15.66 10.15
CA ALA A 64 -3.55 -14.84 11.29
C ALA A 64 -4.20 -13.45 11.12
N ALA A 65 -4.85 -12.95 12.16
CA ALA A 65 -5.59 -11.70 12.12
C ALA A 65 -5.39 -10.90 13.41
N ARG A 66 -5.41 -9.57 13.30
CA ARG A 66 -5.31 -8.62 14.40
C ARG A 66 -6.65 -7.92 14.60
N SER A 67 -7.12 -7.82 15.85
CA SER A 67 -8.33 -7.05 16.14
C SER A 67 -8.07 -5.54 16.17
N ALA A 68 -9.12 -4.76 15.96
CA ALA A 68 -9.13 -3.30 16.10
C ALA A 68 -8.83 -2.85 17.54
N GLU A 69 -9.19 -3.66 18.53
CA GLU A 69 -8.84 -3.43 19.95
C GLU A 69 -7.37 -3.77 20.25
N GLY A 70 -6.65 -4.33 19.28
CA GLY A 70 -5.31 -4.85 19.42
C GLY A 70 -5.28 -6.36 19.64
N GLY A 71 -4.06 -6.91 19.69
CA GLY A 71 -3.87 -8.34 19.81
C GLY A 71 -4.15 -9.13 18.53
N TRP A 72 -3.41 -10.21 18.38
CA TRP A 72 -3.41 -11.13 17.24
C TRP A 72 -4.03 -12.46 17.64
N GLY A 73 -4.62 -13.14 16.66
CA GLY A 73 -5.21 -14.47 16.79
C GLY A 73 -5.27 -15.17 15.44
N TYR A 74 -6.02 -16.26 15.38
CA TYR A 74 -6.24 -17.05 14.17
C TYR A 74 -7.72 -17.18 13.89
N LEU A 75 -8.09 -16.86 12.66
CA LEU A 75 -9.43 -16.66 12.14
C LEU A 75 -9.66 -17.69 11.05
N ASP A 76 -10.76 -18.45 11.12
CA ASP A 76 -11.15 -19.31 10.00
C ASP A 76 -11.87 -18.54 8.89
N HIS A 77 -11.99 -19.17 7.73
CA HIS A 77 -12.62 -18.61 6.54
C HIS A 77 -14.08 -18.15 6.76
N THR A 78 -14.77 -18.63 7.78
CA THR A 78 -16.14 -18.19 8.11
C THR A 78 -16.16 -16.88 8.91
N GLY A 79 -15.01 -16.41 9.39
CA GLY A 79 -14.90 -15.25 10.25
C GLY A 79 -14.88 -15.58 11.74
N ARG A 80 -14.78 -16.87 12.11
CA ARG A 80 -14.74 -17.30 13.50
C ARG A 80 -13.29 -17.40 13.99
N TRP A 81 -13.02 -16.85 15.18
CA TRP A 81 -11.72 -17.00 15.84
C TRP A 81 -11.53 -18.44 16.32
N ARG A 82 -10.51 -19.13 15.78
CA ARG A 82 -9.97 -20.38 16.32
C ARG A 82 -9.05 -20.10 17.51
N VAL A 83 -8.26 -19.04 17.40
CA VAL A 83 -7.48 -18.47 18.51
C VAL A 83 -7.95 -17.04 18.71
N PRO A 84 -8.52 -16.68 19.88
CA PRO A 84 -8.92 -15.30 20.16
C PRO A 84 -7.76 -14.30 19.99
N PRO A 85 -8.04 -13.01 19.72
CA PRO A 85 -7.01 -11.99 19.46
C PRO A 85 -6.28 -11.53 20.73
N VAL A 86 -5.65 -12.45 21.45
CA VAL A 86 -4.96 -12.22 22.73
C VAL A 86 -3.44 -12.32 22.63
N LEU A 87 -2.91 -12.63 21.43
CA LEU A 87 -1.48 -12.76 21.18
C LEU A 87 -0.85 -11.40 20.90
N GLN A 88 0.42 -11.20 21.23
CA GLN A 88 1.12 -9.96 20.88
C GLN A 88 1.42 -9.89 19.38
N GLU A 89 1.67 -11.04 18.75
CA GLU A 89 1.95 -11.15 17.31
C GLU A 89 1.62 -12.55 16.79
N ALA A 90 1.13 -12.63 15.56
CA ALA A 90 0.89 -13.89 14.85
C ALA A 90 1.36 -13.77 13.38
N LYS A 91 1.86 -14.88 12.82
CA LYS A 91 2.32 -14.96 11.43
C LYS A 91 1.54 -16.04 10.67
N ARG A 92 1.73 -16.06 9.34
CA ARG A 92 1.17 -17.07 8.43
C ARG A 92 1.60 -18.49 8.78
N LEU A 93 0.79 -19.45 8.34
CA LEU A 93 1.10 -20.87 8.49
C LEU A 93 2.16 -21.26 7.46
N ALA A 94 3.17 -22.00 7.93
CA ALA A 94 4.19 -22.56 7.07
C ALA A 94 3.89 -24.03 6.80
N TRP A 95 4.07 -24.43 5.54
CA TRP A 95 3.92 -25.80 5.08
C TRP A 95 5.27 -26.36 4.59
N PRO A 96 5.56 -27.65 4.81
CA PRO A 96 4.72 -28.68 5.43
C PRO A 96 4.68 -28.58 6.97
N GLY A 97 3.54 -28.96 7.57
CA GLY A 97 3.35 -29.01 9.02
C GLY A 97 2.25 -28.10 9.57
N GLY A 98 1.83 -27.08 8.80
CA GLY A 98 0.73 -26.20 9.19
C GLY A 98 1.01 -25.51 10.52
N LEU A 99 2.26 -25.07 10.73
CA LEU A 99 2.68 -24.40 11.95
C LEU A 99 2.95 -22.92 11.66
N ALA A 100 2.44 -22.06 12.54
CA ALA A 100 2.66 -20.64 12.50
C ALA A 100 3.40 -20.19 13.76
N ARG A 101 4.33 -19.26 13.61
CA ARG A 101 4.98 -18.64 14.76
C ARG A 101 4.08 -17.57 15.36
N PHE A 102 3.99 -17.55 16.67
CA PHE A 102 3.26 -16.53 17.42
C PHE A 102 4.11 -16.03 18.59
N ARG A 103 3.83 -14.82 19.05
CA ARG A 103 4.53 -14.20 20.17
C ARG A 103 3.59 -14.01 21.35
N ARG A 104 4.02 -14.48 22.54
CA ARG A 104 3.40 -14.19 23.83
C ARG A 104 4.43 -13.52 24.74
N GLY A 105 4.17 -12.29 25.19
CA GLY A 105 5.19 -11.47 25.85
C GLY A 105 6.39 -11.21 24.93
N ASP A 106 7.61 -11.48 25.41
CA ASP A 106 8.86 -11.32 24.64
C ASP A 106 9.36 -12.61 23.99
N ALA A 107 8.54 -13.67 23.98
CA ALA A 107 8.92 -14.98 23.50
C ALA A 107 8.03 -15.46 22.36
N TRP A 108 8.67 -16.10 21.38
CA TRP A 108 8.05 -16.80 20.27
C TRP A 108 7.84 -18.28 20.58
N GLY A 109 6.69 -18.78 20.15
CA GLY A 109 6.31 -20.20 20.12
C GLY A 109 5.66 -20.54 18.78
N TYR A 110 5.09 -21.74 18.68
CA TYR A 110 4.44 -22.23 17.46
C TYR A 110 3.06 -22.83 17.74
N VAL A 111 2.11 -22.53 16.85
CA VAL A 111 0.71 -22.96 16.91
C VAL A 111 0.34 -23.68 15.61
N ASN A 112 -0.53 -24.68 15.68
CA ASN A 112 -1.04 -25.37 14.49
C ASN A 112 -2.27 -24.66 13.88
N ALA A 113 -2.77 -25.15 12.74
CA ALA A 113 -3.96 -24.62 12.06
C ALA A 113 -5.28 -24.74 12.86
N ARG A 114 -5.31 -25.57 13.91
CA ARG A 114 -6.45 -25.68 14.85
C ARG A 114 -6.40 -24.64 15.96
N GLY A 115 -5.25 -23.99 16.14
CA GLY A 115 -5.01 -23.06 17.24
C GLY A 115 -4.35 -23.68 18.46
N ASP A 116 -3.94 -24.95 18.40
CA ASP A 116 -3.25 -25.61 19.51
C ASP A 116 -1.78 -25.17 19.55
N VAL A 117 -1.31 -24.75 20.73
CA VAL A 117 0.11 -24.44 20.95
C VAL A 117 0.91 -25.74 20.88
N VAL A 118 1.73 -25.89 19.85
CA VAL A 118 2.62 -27.05 19.66
C VAL A 118 3.95 -26.83 20.36
N VAL A 119 4.44 -25.58 20.34
CA VAL A 119 5.67 -25.19 21.03
C VAL A 119 5.37 -23.97 21.88
N GLU A 120 5.51 -24.12 23.19
CA GLU A 120 5.31 -23.01 24.13
C GLU A 120 6.27 -21.84 23.84
N PRO A 121 5.82 -20.58 24.01
CA PRO A 121 6.67 -19.41 23.84
C PRO A 121 7.90 -19.42 24.74
N ARG A 122 9.08 -19.61 24.14
CA ARG A 122 10.36 -19.66 24.87
C ARG A 122 11.56 -19.11 24.10
N TYR A 123 11.39 -18.79 22.82
CA TYR A 123 12.47 -18.32 21.96
C TYR A 123 12.42 -16.80 21.78
N ARG A 124 13.57 -16.12 21.77
CA ARG A 124 13.58 -14.66 21.58
C ARG A 124 13.28 -14.25 20.14
N GLU A 125 13.63 -15.12 19.19
CA GLU A 125 13.33 -14.99 17.76
C GLU A 125 13.02 -16.37 17.19
N ALA A 126 12.22 -16.40 16.14
CA ALA A 126 11.78 -17.63 15.47
C ALA A 126 11.52 -17.35 13.98
N SER A 127 11.99 -18.23 13.10
CA SER A 127 11.65 -18.22 11.67
C SER A 127 10.41 -19.08 11.40
N ALA A 128 9.89 -18.99 10.17
CA ALA A 128 8.94 -19.98 9.66
C ALA A 128 9.63 -21.35 9.53
N PHE A 129 8.83 -22.42 9.57
CA PHE A 129 9.31 -23.76 9.24
C PHE A 129 9.57 -23.87 7.74
N SER A 130 10.69 -24.50 7.39
CA SER A 130 11.02 -24.92 6.03
C SER A 130 11.73 -26.26 6.12
N HIS A 131 11.32 -27.22 5.28
CA HIS A 131 11.81 -28.60 5.35
C HIS A 131 11.70 -29.24 6.75
N GLY A 132 10.66 -28.87 7.52
CA GLY A 132 10.45 -29.38 8.89
C GLY A 132 11.37 -28.77 9.95
N LEU A 133 12.18 -27.77 9.59
CA LEU A 133 13.12 -27.10 10.49
C LEU A 133 12.83 -25.60 10.56
N ALA A 134 13.03 -24.99 11.74
CA ALA A 134 12.95 -23.54 11.91
C ALA A 134 14.12 -23.02 12.73
N ALA A 135 14.71 -21.90 12.31
CA ALA A 135 15.73 -21.20 13.06
C ALA A 135 15.09 -20.48 14.26
N VAL A 136 15.59 -20.73 15.47
CA VAL A 136 15.12 -20.12 16.70
C VAL A 136 16.27 -19.60 17.53
N ARG A 137 16.09 -18.47 18.20
CA ARG A 137 17.09 -17.89 19.09
C ARG A 137 16.82 -18.25 20.55
N ALA A 138 17.64 -19.15 21.09
CA ALA A 138 17.69 -19.46 22.50
C ALA A 138 18.86 -18.69 23.16
N GLY A 139 18.54 -17.75 24.05
CA GLY A 139 19.56 -16.90 24.68
C GLY A 139 20.26 -15.96 23.69
N ARG A 140 21.54 -16.24 23.40
CA ARG A 140 22.41 -15.44 22.50
C ARG A 140 22.73 -16.14 21.17
N ARG A 141 22.24 -17.36 20.95
CA ARG A 141 22.59 -18.18 19.78
C ARG A 141 21.34 -18.67 19.07
N PHE A 142 21.46 -18.88 17.78
CA PHE A 142 20.46 -19.55 16.97
C PHE A 142 20.72 -21.05 16.91
N HIS A 143 19.63 -21.79 16.92
CA HIS A 143 19.54 -23.24 16.74
C HIS A 143 18.45 -23.52 15.71
N TYR A 144 18.42 -24.72 15.14
CA TYR A 144 17.25 -25.18 14.39
C TYR A 144 16.48 -26.19 15.21
N VAL A 145 15.17 -26.00 15.27
CA VAL A 145 14.22 -26.91 15.92
C VAL A 145 13.38 -27.63 14.88
N ASP A 146 12.94 -28.83 15.21
CA ASP A 146 11.96 -29.58 14.44
C ASP A 146 10.52 -29.09 14.74
N THR A 147 9.52 -29.73 14.11
CA THR A 147 8.10 -29.40 14.28
C THR A 147 7.54 -29.72 15.67
N ALA A 148 8.24 -30.51 16.49
CA ALA A 148 7.92 -30.71 17.91
C ALA A 148 8.55 -29.62 18.80
N GLY A 149 9.45 -28.81 18.23
CA GLY A 149 10.17 -27.74 18.92
C GLY A 149 11.44 -28.21 19.62
N ASP A 150 11.89 -29.43 19.33
CA ASP A 150 13.13 -30.00 19.84
C ASP A 150 14.31 -29.56 18.98
N ILE A 151 15.48 -29.32 19.61
CA ILE A 151 16.67 -28.85 18.90
C ILE A 151 17.21 -29.98 18.02
N ALA A 152 17.02 -29.84 16.70
CA ALA A 152 17.53 -30.75 15.70
C ALA A 152 18.97 -30.38 15.27
N ILE A 153 19.29 -29.08 15.19
CA ILE A 153 20.64 -28.59 14.88
C ILE A 153 21.06 -27.58 15.94
N ALA A 154 22.04 -27.97 16.75
CA ALA A 154 22.69 -27.06 17.69
C ALA A 154 23.88 -26.38 17.01
N GLY A 155 23.84 -25.05 16.87
CA GLY A 155 24.94 -24.31 16.25
C GLY A 155 25.42 -23.11 17.07
N PRO A 156 26.67 -22.65 16.86
CA PRO A 156 27.18 -21.41 17.43
C PRO A 156 26.66 -20.17 16.67
N PHE A 157 25.55 -20.29 15.94
CA PHE A 157 25.05 -19.28 15.01
C PHE A 157 24.58 -18.03 15.76
N LYS A 158 24.74 -16.85 15.15
CA LYS A 158 24.26 -15.57 15.71
C LYS A 158 23.14 -14.95 14.88
N PRO A 159 23.28 -14.82 13.56
CA PRO A 159 22.13 -14.85 12.66
C PRO A 159 22.08 -16.19 11.92
N ALA A 160 20.87 -16.72 11.76
CA ALA A 160 20.57 -17.91 11.01
C ALA A 160 19.25 -17.70 10.24
N GLY A 161 19.29 -17.85 8.92
CA GLY A 161 18.11 -17.76 8.06
C GLY A 161 17.32 -19.07 7.99
N PRO A 162 16.10 -19.03 7.44
CA PRO A 162 15.35 -20.25 7.13
C PRO A 162 16.07 -21.09 6.07
N PHE A 163 15.77 -22.39 6.03
CA PHE A 163 16.18 -23.23 4.91
C PHE A 163 15.46 -22.81 3.63
N SER A 164 16.22 -22.60 2.56
CA SER A 164 15.71 -22.37 1.21
C SER A 164 15.09 -23.63 0.59
N ALA A 165 14.45 -23.49 -0.56
CA ALA A 165 13.84 -24.61 -1.30
C ALA A 165 14.83 -25.72 -1.72
N VAL A 166 16.13 -25.41 -1.78
CA VAL A 166 17.19 -26.40 -2.06
C VAL A 166 17.79 -26.99 -0.78
N GLY A 167 17.21 -26.71 0.39
CA GLY A 167 17.64 -27.27 1.67
C GLY A 167 18.93 -26.66 2.23
N LEU A 168 19.28 -25.44 1.81
CA LEU A 168 20.42 -24.69 2.34
C LEU A 168 19.97 -23.44 3.11
N ALA A 169 20.60 -23.15 4.23
CA ALA A 169 20.31 -21.96 5.04
C ALA A 169 21.55 -21.08 5.21
N ALA A 170 21.40 -19.77 5.01
CA ALA A 170 22.46 -18.80 5.28
C ALA A 170 22.67 -18.65 6.80
N VAL A 171 23.92 -18.71 7.26
CA VAL A 171 24.28 -18.59 8.67
C VAL A 171 25.54 -17.74 8.87
N ARG A 172 25.67 -17.12 10.05
CA ARG A 172 26.94 -16.54 10.52
C ARG A 172 27.23 -17.02 11.94
N THR A 173 28.51 -17.23 12.25
CA THR A 173 28.98 -17.60 13.61
C THR A 173 29.21 -16.38 14.52
N GLY A 174 29.08 -15.17 13.97
CA GLY A 174 29.18 -13.89 14.64
C GLY A 174 28.48 -12.79 13.81
N ALA A 175 28.10 -11.67 14.43
CA ALA A 175 27.45 -10.57 13.72
C ALA A 175 28.36 -9.98 12.64
N ASP A 176 29.65 -9.78 12.96
CA ASP A 176 30.67 -9.23 12.05
C ASP A 176 31.49 -10.31 11.35
N ARG A 177 31.08 -11.58 11.45
CA ARG A 177 31.75 -12.70 10.77
C ARG A 177 31.19 -12.85 9.37
N PRO A 178 31.94 -13.35 8.40
CA PRO A 178 31.38 -13.65 7.10
C PRO A 178 30.24 -14.68 7.21
N ALA A 179 29.33 -14.66 6.25
CA ALA A 179 28.25 -15.60 6.07
C ALA A 179 28.68 -16.78 5.20
N GLY A 180 28.09 -17.95 5.49
CA GLY A 180 28.18 -19.19 4.73
C GLY A 180 26.84 -19.91 4.73
N TYR A 181 26.81 -21.17 4.31
CA TYR A 181 25.57 -21.94 4.19
C TYR A 181 25.70 -23.33 4.80
N ILE A 182 24.67 -23.74 5.55
CA ILE A 182 24.55 -25.10 6.09
C ILE A 182 23.52 -25.95 5.34
N ASP A 183 23.75 -27.27 5.35
CA ASP A 183 22.75 -28.28 4.98
C ASP A 183 21.76 -28.56 6.12
N ARG A 184 20.78 -29.44 5.85
CA ARG A 184 19.71 -29.81 6.80
C ARG A 184 20.19 -30.69 7.96
N GLU A 185 21.41 -31.18 7.91
CA GLU A 185 22.05 -31.87 9.02
C GLU A 185 22.96 -30.92 9.82
N GLY A 186 23.02 -29.64 9.43
CA GLY A 186 23.81 -28.61 10.09
C GLY A 186 25.28 -28.57 9.69
N ARG A 187 25.69 -29.33 8.67
CA ARG A 187 27.07 -29.31 8.15
C ARG A 187 27.24 -28.12 7.23
N MET A 188 28.45 -27.58 7.21
CA MET A 188 28.76 -26.46 6.32
C MET A 188 28.82 -26.95 4.88
N ALA A 189 27.86 -26.51 4.06
CA ALA A 189 27.84 -26.76 2.62
C ALA A 189 28.71 -25.73 1.87
N VAL A 190 28.74 -24.49 2.37
CA VAL A 190 29.60 -23.43 1.85
C VAL A 190 30.25 -22.70 3.03
N GLU A 191 31.58 -22.73 3.06
CA GLU A 191 32.35 -22.10 4.13
C GLU A 191 32.10 -20.58 4.22
N PRO A 192 32.07 -19.99 5.44
CA PRO A 192 31.80 -18.58 5.60
C PRO A 192 32.84 -17.67 4.94
N ARG A 193 32.41 -16.91 3.93
CA ARG A 193 33.30 -15.99 3.18
C ARG A 193 32.61 -14.76 2.56
N PHE A 194 31.30 -14.61 2.75
CA PHE A 194 30.53 -13.51 2.16
C PHE A 194 30.22 -12.45 3.22
N ASP A 195 30.21 -11.17 2.84
CA ASP A 195 29.79 -10.11 3.77
C ASP A 195 28.28 -10.18 4.04
N GLU A 196 27.53 -10.64 3.03
CA GLU A 196 26.09 -10.89 3.08
C GLU A 196 25.71 -12.05 2.16
N ALA A 197 24.70 -12.81 2.55
CA ALA A 197 24.26 -14.01 1.86
C ALA A 197 22.74 -14.11 1.95
N LEU A 198 22.06 -14.02 0.81
CA LEU A 198 20.61 -14.18 0.70
C LEU A 198 20.24 -15.66 0.53
N ALA A 199 18.95 -15.98 0.64
CA ALA A 199 18.47 -17.34 0.46
C ALA A 199 18.69 -17.84 -0.98
N PHE A 200 18.95 -19.15 -1.13
CA PHE A 200 18.97 -19.78 -2.45
C PHE A 200 17.56 -19.80 -3.06
N GLY A 201 17.47 -19.45 -4.34
CA GLY A 201 16.29 -19.73 -5.14
C GLY A 201 16.10 -21.22 -5.38
N ALA A 202 14.89 -21.64 -5.77
CA ALA A 202 14.57 -23.04 -6.05
C ALA A 202 15.43 -23.65 -7.17
N GLN A 203 16.05 -22.82 -8.00
CA GLN A 203 16.94 -23.21 -9.10
C GLN A 203 18.41 -23.39 -8.66
N GLY A 204 18.73 -23.19 -7.38
CA GLY A 204 20.07 -23.47 -6.82
C GLY A 204 21.09 -22.35 -7.00
N ALA A 205 20.65 -21.10 -7.15
CA ALA A 205 21.52 -19.92 -7.13
C ALA A 205 21.16 -19.01 -5.95
N ALA A 206 22.16 -18.39 -5.33
CA ALA A 206 21.98 -17.41 -4.26
C ALA A 206 22.72 -16.11 -4.56
N PRO A 207 22.08 -14.95 -4.34
CA PRO A 207 22.78 -13.67 -4.28
C PRO A 207 23.66 -13.58 -3.03
N VAL A 208 24.92 -13.20 -3.22
CA VAL A 208 25.88 -12.95 -2.15
C VAL A 208 26.63 -11.65 -2.40
N ARG A 209 27.03 -10.97 -1.33
CA ARG A 209 27.79 -9.72 -1.38
C ARG A 209 29.20 -9.92 -0.86
N VAL A 210 30.17 -9.34 -1.57
CA VAL A 210 31.57 -9.21 -1.15
C VAL A 210 32.00 -7.77 -1.42
N GLY A 211 32.49 -7.09 -0.39
CA GLY A 211 32.68 -5.65 -0.42
C GLY A 211 31.34 -4.93 -0.63
N ASP A 212 31.30 -4.06 -1.63
CA ASP A 212 30.14 -3.27 -2.03
C ASP A 212 29.37 -3.86 -3.23
N ARG A 213 29.77 -5.04 -3.72
CA ARG A 213 29.20 -5.65 -4.93
C ARG A 213 28.50 -6.97 -4.67
N TRP A 214 27.41 -7.18 -5.40
CA TRP A 214 26.65 -8.42 -5.42
C TRP A 214 27.06 -9.31 -6.60
N GLY A 215 27.08 -10.61 -6.35
CA GLY A 215 27.28 -11.69 -7.31
C GLY A 215 26.33 -12.86 -7.02
N LEU A 216 26.47 -13.94 -7.80
CA LEU A 216 25.69 -15.17 -7.64
C LEU A 216 26.60 -16.36 -7.40
N VAL A 217 26.19 -17.23 -6.47
CA VAL A 217 26.87 -18.51 -6.20
C VAL A 217 25.93 -19.69 -6.40
N ASP A 218 26.51 -20.84 -6.76
CA ASP A 218 25.82 -22.13 -6.80
C ASP A 218 25.75 -22.78 -5.40
N THR A 219 25.10 -23.94 -5.33
CA THR A 219 24.87 -24.69 -4.07
C THR A 219 26.14 -25.24 -3.40
N VAL A 220 27.28 -25.28 -4.10
CA VAL A 220 28.60 -25.63 -3.53
C VAL A 220 29.46 -24.38 -3.29
N GLY A 221 28.88 -23.20 -3.48
CA GLY A 221 29.52 -21.91 -3.29
C GLY A 221 30.36 -21.45 -4.48
N GLY A 222 30.41 -22.18 -5.59
CA GLY A 222 31.08 -21.76 -6.82
C GLY A 222 30.47 -20.50 -7.40
N TRP A 223 31.30 -19.62 -7.97
CA TRP A 223 30.80 -18.39 -8.61
C TRP A 223 30.05 -18.71 -9.90
N ILE A 224 28.77 -18.35 -9.94
CA ILE A 224 27.98 -18.28 -11.19
C ILE A 224 28.23 -16.90 -11.83
N VAL A 225 28.21 -15.86 -11.00
CA VAL A 225 28.61 -14.50 -11.37
C VAL A 225 29.45 -13.91 -10.27
N GLU A 226 30.67 -13.50 -10.60
CA GLU A 226 31.52 -12.78 -9.65
C GLU A 226 30.89 -11.44 -9.21
N PRO A 227 31.19 -10.95 -7.99
CA PRO A 227 30.65 -9.71 -7.47
C PRO A 227 30.90 -8.52 -8.40
N ARG A 228 29.84 -7.98 -9.00
CA ARG A 228 29.94 -6.84 -9.92
C ARG A 228 28.69 -5.95 -9.98
N TYR A 229 27.56 -6.40 -9.45
CA TYR A 229 26.32 -5.63 -9.47
C TYR A 229 26.21 -4.75 -8.23
N ALA A 230 25.50 -3.62 -8.34
CA ALA A 230 25.21 -2.76 -7.19
C ALA A 230 24.18 -3.40 -6.27
N ARG A 231 23.25 -4.19 -6.83
CA ARG A 231 22.20 -4.89 -6.10
C ARG A 231 21.74 -6.12 -6.87
N ILE A 232 21.50 -7.20 -6.15
CA ILE A 232 20.73 -8.35 -6.64
C ILE A 232 19.75 -8.73 -5.53
N ASP A 233 18.47 -8.80 -5.88
CA ASP A 233 17.42 -9.23 -4.94
C ASP A 233 17.31 -10.76 -4.88
N GLU A 234 16.57 -11.26 -3.90
CA GLU A 234 16.27 -12.69 -3.81
C GLU A 234 15.58 -13.20 -5.09
N PHE A 235 15.79 -14.48 -5.40
CA PHE A 235 15.06 -15.12 -6.49
C PHE A 235 13.58 -15.23 -6.11
N GLY A 236 12.72 -14.60 -6.90
CA GLY A 236 11.27 -14.78 -6.79
C GLY A 236 10.82 -16.18 -7.22
N GLU A 237 9.54 -16.49 -7.02
CA GLU A 237 8.94 -17.78 -7.42
C GLU A 237 9.10 -18.08 -8.92
N ASP A 238 9.20 -17.02 -9.74
CA ASP A 238 9.46 -17.10 -11.18
C ASP A 238 10.89 -17.53 -11.55
N GLY A 239 11.78 -17.71 -10.57
CA GLY A 239 13.15 -18.12 -10.79
C GLY A 239 14.00 -17.05 -11.44
N ARG A 240 13.74 -15.79 -11.07
CA ARG A 240 14.45 -14.61 -11.55
C ARG A 240 14.79 -13.72 -10.35
N ALA A 241 15.97 -13.09 -10.41
CA ALA A 241 16.43 -12.13 -9.42
C ALA A 241 16.55 -10.76 -10.07
N TYR A 242 15.87 -9.75 -9.50
CA TYR A 242 16.03 -8.38 -9.94
C TYR A 242 17.46 -7.91 -9.69
N ARG A 243 18.03 -7.17 -10.64
CA ARG A 243 19.41 -6.69 -10.55
C ARG A 243 19.54 -5.24 -10.96
N VAL A 244 20.45 -4.54 -10.30
CA VAL A 244 20.85 -3.17 -10.63
C VAL A 244 22.34 -3.17 -10.96
N ASP A 245 22.68 -2.68 -12.15
CA ASP A 245 24.05 -2.58 -12.61
C ASP A 245 24.84 -1.53 -11.82
N ALA A 246 26.16 -1.72 -11.84
CA ALA A 246 27.13 -0.91 -11.15
C ALA A 246 27.52 0.33 -11.96
N GLY A 247 26.81 1.46 -11.81
CA GLY A 247 27.12 2.67 -12.57
C GLY A 247 26.14 3.84 -12.40
N ARG A 248 26.05 4.73 -13.39
CA ARG A 248 25.05 5.79 -13.51
C ARG A 248 23.62 5.19 -13.50
N PRO A 249 22.58 5.98 -13.19
CA PRO A 249 21.19 5.52 -13.16
C PRO A 249 20.69 4.90 -14.47
N SER A 250 21.33 5.15 -15.61
CA SER A 250 21.04 4.51 -16.91
C SER A 250 21.64 3.11 -17.07
N ASP A 251 22.51 2.67 -16.15
CA ASP A 251 23.54 1.68 -16.48
C ASP A 251 23.05 0.22 -16.45
N GLY A 252 21.75 0.03 -16.26
CA GLY A 252 21.05 -1.19 -16.68
C GLY A 252 20.31 -1.84 -15.51
N TYR A 253 19.00 -1.95 -15.67
CA TYR A 253 18.14 -2.74 -14.80
C TYR A 253 17.82 -4.05 -15.51
N GLY A 254 17.35 -5.03 -14.75
CA GLY A 254 16.98 -6.28 -15.36
C GLY A 254 16.77 -7.39 -14.36
N TYR A 255 16.61 -8.58 -14.92
CA TYR A 255 16.51 -9.81 -14.17
C TYR A 255 17.57 -10.79 -14.61
N LEU A 256 18.21 -11.44 -13.64
CA LEU A 256 19.10 -12.57 -13.88
C LEU A 256 18.33 -13.88 -13.79
N ASP A 257 18.66 -14.84 -14.65
CA ASP A 257 18.34 -16.24 -14.41
C ASP A 257 19.35 -16.88 -13.44
N ALA A 258 19.08 -18.10 -13.00
CA ALA A 258 19.95 -18.83 -12.08
C ALA A 258 21.31 -19.23 -12.69
N ALA A 259 21.48 -19.12 -14.01
CA ALA A 259 22.77 -19.27 -14.68
C ALA A 259 23.54 -17.93 -14.79
N GLY A 260 23.02 -16.86 -14.18
CA GLY A 260 23.66 -15.54 -14.18
C GLY A 260 23.52 -14.77 -15.49
N ARG A 261 22.67 -15.24 -16.41
CA ARG A 261 22.40 -14.56 -17.69
C ARG A 261 21.29 -13.54 -17.48
N THR A 262 21.42 -12.38 -18.12
CA THR A 262 20.34 -11.39 -18.14
C THR A 262 19.17 -11.92 -18.94
N ALA A 263 18.08 -12.26 -18.25
CA ALA A 263 16.85 -12.79 -18.81
C ALA A 263 15.89 -11.68 -19.27
N VAL A 264 15.87 -10.56 -18.54
CA VAL A 264 15.11 -9.35 -18.90
C VAL A 264 16.07 -8.17 -18.81
N ARG A 265 16.08 -7.30 -19.82
CA ARG A 265 16.80 -6.02 -19.80
C ARG A 265 15.77 -4.90 -19.74
N GLY A 266 16.02 -3.90 -18.89
CA GLY A 266 15.19 -2.70 -18.82
C GLY A 266 15.99 -1.50 -18.30
N GLY A 267 15.31 -0.37 -18.19
CA GLY A 267 15.78 0.87 -17.61
C GLY A 267 15.10 1.16 -16.27
N PRO A 268 15.12 2.43 -15.82
CA PRO A 268 14.57 2.85 -14.52
C PRO A 268 13.08 2.51 -14.32
N GLY A 269 12.31 2.41 -15.41
CA GLY A 269 10.89 2.06 -15.39
C GLY A 269 10.59 0.56 -15.31
N LEU A 270 11.61 -0.30 -15.27
CA LEU A 270 11.41 -1.74 -15.07
C LEU A 270 11.09 -2.05 -13.61
N SER A 271 9.88 -2.59 -13.37
CA SER A 271 9.45 -2.96 -12.02
C SER A 271 10.40 -3.99 -11.38
N PRO A 272 10.75 -3.85 -10.09
CA PRO A 272 11.44 -4.87 -9.32
C PRO A 272 10.53 -6.05 -8.93
N VAL A 273 9.25 -5.99 -9.29
CA VAL A 273 8.28 -7.06 -9.04
C VAL A 273 8.03 -7.84 -10.34
N MET A 274 8.43 -9.11 -10.33
CA MET A 274 7.98 -10.09 -11.32
C MET A 274 6.98 -11.02 -10.65
N ALA A 275 5.82 -11.18 -11.27
CA ALA A 275 4.77 -12.05 -10.81
C ALA A 275 4.08 -12.72 -11.99
N CYS A 276 3.66 -13.98 -11.81
CA CYS A 276 3.03 -14.78 -12.86
C CYS A 276 3.91 -14.91 -14.13
N GLY A 277 5.23 -14.76 -14.01
CA GLY A 277 6.17 -14.75 -15.11
C GLY A 277 6.14 -13.49 -15.97
N LEU A 278 5.53 -12.42 -15.46
CA LEU A 278 5.36 -11.14 -16.12
C LEU A 278 5.99 -10.03 -15.27
N VAL A 279 6.53 -9.01 -15.94
CA VAL A 279 7.04 -7.80 -15.29
C VAL A 279 6.59 -6.56 -16.04
N ARG A 280 6.19 -5.52 -15.31
CA ARG A 280 5.84 -4.21 -15.86
C ARG A 280 7.10 -3.43 -16.23
N ASP A 281 7.05 -2.74 -17.36
CA ASP A 281 8.11 -1.88 -17.85
C ASP A 281 7.50 -0.59 -18.44
N ASP A 282 7.90 0.55 -17.87
CA ASP A 282 7.36 1.87 -18.18
C ASP A 282 8.26 2.70 -19.11
N ASP A 283 9.46 2.21 -19.47
CA ASP A 283 10.50 3.03 -20.15
C ASP A 283 10.17 3.42 -21.60
N ALA A 284 9.35 2.63 -22.30
CA ALA A 284 9.02 2.84 -23.71
C ALA A 284 7.49 2.87 -23.94
N GLY A 285 6.78 3.44 -22.97
CA GLY A 285 5.34 3.28 -22.81
C GLY A 285 5.02 1.95 -22.14
N LEU A 286 3.97 1.95 -21.32
CA LEU A 286 3.64 0.82 -20.46
C LEU A 286 3.47 -0.47 -21.27
N ARG A 287 4.26 -1.47 -20.88
CA ARG A 287 4.22 -2.83 -21.43
C ARG A 287 4.47 -3.87 -20.35
N PHE A 288 4.13 -5.11 -20.67
CA PHE A 288 4.48 -6.27 -19.87
C PHE A 288 5.45 -7.15 -20.64
N LEU A 289 6.51 -7.59 -19.97
CA LEU A 289 7.51 -8.51 -20.52
C LEU A 289 7.39 -9.87 -19.85
N ASP A 290 7.61 -10.94 -20.62
CA ASP A 290 7.70 -12.30 -20.09
C ASP A 290 9.06 -12.56 -19.40
N ARG A 291 9.24 -13.77 -18.85
CA ARG A 291 10.50 -14.21 -18.19
C ARG A 291 11.74 -14.20 -19.09
N ALA A 292 11.59 -13.99 -20.40
CA ALA A 292 12.65 -13.89 -21.39
C ALA A 292 12.78 -12.46 -21.97
N GLY A 293 12.06 -11.48 -21.40
CA GLY A 293 12.10 -10.08 -21.81
C GLY A 293 11.34 -9.79 -23.09
N ARG A 294 10.46 -10.69 -23.55
CA ARG A 294 9.65 -10.49 -24.75
C ARG A 294 8.32 -9.84 -24.37
N PRO A 295 7.75 -8.95 -25.19
CA PRO A 295 6.41 -8.43 -24.95
C PRO A 295 5.40 -9.56 -24.75
N ALA A 296 4.66 -9.51 -23.64
CA ALA A 296 3.72 -10.55 -23.26
C ALA A 296 2.37 -10.42 -23.97
N PHE A 297 1.93 -9.19 -24.25
CA PHE A 297 0.60 -8.90 -24.80
C PHE A 297 0.67 -7.88 -25.95
N ASP A 298 -0.29 -8.00 -26.86
CA ASP A 298 -0.50 -7.02 -27.91
C ASP A 298 -1.39 -5.86 -27.43
N GLY A 299 -0.87 -4.64 -27.58
CA GLY A 299 -1.60 -3.40 -27.30
C GLY A 299 -0.89 -2.49 -26.31
N ARG A 300 -1.29 -1.22 -26.33
CA ARG A 300 -0.83 -0.21 -25.37
C ARG A 300 -1.85 -0.10 -24.25
N PHE A 301 -1.36 -0.02 -23.03
CA PHE A 301 -2.14 0.32 -21.85
C PHE A 301 -1.87 1.78 -21.52
N GLU A 302 -2.89 2.51 -21.08
CA GLU A 302 -2.68 3.87 -20.56
C GLU A 302 -2.11 3.82 -19.14
N TRP A 303 -2.45 2.78 -18.37
CA TRP A 303 -1.96 2.54 -17.02
C TRP A 303 -2.17 1.07 -16.64
N ALA A 304 -1.29 0.49 -15.82
CA ALA A 304 -1.50 -0.82 -15.22
C ALA A 304 -0.67 -0.99 -13.94
N ASP A 305 -1.21 -1.76 -13.00
CA ASP A 305 -0.49 -2.20 -11.81
C ASP A 305 0.39 -3.43 -12.10
N ASP A 306 1.30 -3.73 -11.19
CA ASP A 306 1.99 -5.03 -11.19
C ASP A 306 0.98 -6.18 -10.97
N PHE A 307 1.31 -7.37 -11.48
CA PHE A 307 0.47 -8.54 -11.28
C PHE A 307 0.52 -9.02 -9.83
N ASP A 308 -0.64 -9.32 -9.25
CA ASP A 308 -0.70 -10.04 -7.98
C ASP A 308 -0.46 -11.55 -8.23
N PRO A 309 0.56 -12.17 -7.58
CA PRO A 309 0.94 -13.56 -7.85
C PRO A 309 -0.13 -14.58 -7.45
N LEU A 310 -1.05 -14.23 -6.53
CA LEU A 310 -2.07 -15.15 -6.05
C LEU A 310 -3.31 -15.17 -6.96
N SER A 311 -3.78 -14.00 -7.38
CA SER A 311 -4.96 -13.86 -8.26
C SER A 311 -4.60 -14.10 -9.73
N GLY A 312 -3.37 -13.78 -10.13
CA GLY A 312 -2.92 -13.77 -11.51
C GLY A 312 -3.55 -12.66 -12.33
N ALA A 313 -3.89 -11.54 -11.70
CA ALA A 313 -4.52 -10.38 -12.32
C ALA A 313 -3.97 -9.06 -11.76
N CYS A 314 -4.16 -7.99 -12.53
CA CYS A 314 -3.94 -6.62 -12.09
C CYS A 314 -5.07 -5.70 -12.56
N VAL A 315 -5.14 -4.51 -11.95
CA VAL A 315 -5.98 -3.42 -12.47
C VAL A 315 -5.24 -2.76 -13.62
N ALA A 316 -5.95 -2.48 -14.71
CA ALA A 316 -5.39 -1.81 -15.87
C ALA A 316 -6.39 -0.84 -16.52
N ARG A 317 -5.87 0.11 -17.28
CA ARG A 317 -6.61 1.03 -18.13
C ARG A 317 -6.21 0.82 -19.58
N ARG A 318 -7.22 0.53 -20.42
CA ARG A 318 -7.04 0.33 -21.86
C ARG A 318 -8.21 0.92 -22.63
N GLY A 319 -7.92 1.75 -23.64
CA GLY A 319 -8.95 2.37 -24.48
C GLY A 319 -9.86 3.29 -23.68
N GLY A 320 -9.30 4.01 -22.70
CA GLY A 320 -10.02 4.94 -21.82
C GLY A 320 -10.90 4.28 -20.76
N ARG A 321 -10.95 2.93 -20.71
CA ARG A 321 -11.76 2.17 -19.76
C ARG A 321 -10.88 1.47 -18.73
N TRP A 322 -11.33 1.49 -17.48
CA TRP A 322 -10.76 0.69 -16.41
C TRP A 322 -11.23 -0.75 -16.49
N GLY A 323 -10.41 -1.68 -16.02
CA GLY A 323 -10.74 -3.09 -16.05
C GLY A 323 -9.72 -3.96 -15.33
N VAL A 324 -9.92 -5.26 -15.49
CA VAL A 324 -9.04 -6.30 -14.97
C VAL A 324 -8.27 -6.91 -16.13
N LEU A 325 -6.94 -6.96 -16.01
CA LEU A 325 -6.06 -7.67 -16.92
C LEU A 325 -5.62 -8.98 -16.25
N ASP A 326 -5.85 -10.12 -16.89
CA ASP A 326 -5.33 -11.41 -16.43
C ASP A 326 -3.96 -11.73 -17.03
N ALA A 327 -3.22 -12.65 -16.39
CA ALA A 327 -1.85 -13.01 -16.79
C ALA A 327 -1.76 -13.72 -18.16
N VAL A 328 -2.89 -14.07 -18.80
CA VAL A 328 -2.90 -14.58 -20.18
C VAL A 328 -3.25 -13.50 -21.21
N GLY A 329 -3.41 -12.24 -20.77
CA GLY A 329 -3.62 -11.07 -21.62
C GLY A 329 -5.08 -10.69 -21.83
N GLY A 330 -6.01 -11.37 -21.15
CA GLY A 330 -7.43 -11.08 -21.19
C GLY A 330 -7.75 -9.81 -20.42
N PHE A 331 -8.05 -8.72 -21.14
CA PHE A 331 -8.55 -7.48 -20.54
C PHE A 331 -10.08 -7.45 -20.54
N ARG A 332 -10.69 -7.28 -19.35
CA ARG A 332 -12.13 -7.15 -19.15
C ARG A 332 -12.43 -5.78 -18.55
N ALA A 333 -13.01 -4.89 -19.37
CA ALA A 333 -13.44 -3.58 -18.91
C ALA A 333 -14.59 -3.71 -17.90
N VAL A 334 -14.55 -2.91 -16.85
CA VAL A 334 -15.64 -2.79 -15.88
C VAL A 334 -16.48 -1.53 -16.18
N PRO A 335 -17.77 -1.51 -15.83
CA PRO A 335 -18.63 -0.34 -16.06
C PRO A 335 -18.46 0.77 -15.01
N PHE A 336 -17.56 0.59 -14.04
CA PHE A 336 -17.33 1.49 -12.92
C PHE A 336 -16.40 2.65 -13.30
N ARG A 337 -16.46 3.75 -12.53
CA ARG A 337 -15.80 5.02 -12.86
C ARG A 337 -14.28 4.90 -12.84
N GLU A 338 -13.73 4.41 -11.74
CA GLU A 338 -12.28 4.31 -11.50
C GLU A 338 -11.97 3.34 -10.36
N PRO A 339 -10.75 2.78 -10.26
CA PRO A 339 -10.35 2.01 -9.10
C PRO A 339 -10.26 2.91 -7.85
N VAL A 340 -10.43 2.31 -6.68
CA VAL A 340 -10.15 3.02 -5.42
C VAL A 340 -8.65 3.25 -5.28
N THR A 341 -8.26 4.41 -4.79
CA THR A 341 -6.86 4.77 -4.51
C THR A 341 -6.64 5.06 -3.03
N VAL A 342 -5.42 4.82 -2.53
CA VAL A 342 -4.96 5.19 -1.19
C VAL A 342 -3.60 5.84 -1.31
N SER A 343 -3.49 7.09 -0.86
CA SER A 343 -2.27 7.91 -1.03
C SER A 343 -1.82 8.05 -2.49
N GLY A 344 -2.76 7.98 -3.43
CA GLY A 344 -2.49 8.07 -4.87
C GLY A 344 -2.17 6.73 -5.54
N ASP A 345 -1.93 5.68 -4.76
CA ASP A 345 -1.72 4.34 -5.29
C ASP A 345 -3.05 3.64 -5.49
N VAL A 346 -3.21 2.98 -6.64
CA VAL A 346 -4.38 2.13 -6.91
C VAL A 346 -4.39 0.97 -5.93
N VAL A 347 -5.51 0.80 -5.23
CA VAL A 347 -5.78 -0.41 -4.46
C VAL A 347 -6.15 -1.50 -5.47
N GLY A 348 -5.13 -2.20 -5.96
CA GLY A 348 -5.27 -3.29 -6.91
C GLY A 348 -5.81 -4.57 -6.29
N PHE A 349 -5.38 -5.72 -6.82
CA PHE A 349 -5.78 -7.03 -6.30
C PHE A 349 -5.12 -7.40 -4.97
N GLY A 350 -4.05 -6.69 -4.58
CA GLY A 350 -3.31 -6.77 -3.32
C GLY A 350 -2.83 -8.18 -2.91
N PRO A 351 -1.76 -8.32 -2.11
CA PRO A 351 -1.38 -9.63 -1.60
C PRO A 351 -2.51 -10.29 -0.79
N GLY A 352 -3.18 -11.27 -1.40
CA GLY A 352 -4.24 -12.07 -0.77
C GLY A 352 -5.65 -11.45 -0.77
N GLN A 353 -5.89 -10.31 -1.42
CA GLN A 353 -7.23 -9.74 -1.47
C GLN A 353 -8.07 -10.39 -2.58
N GLY A 354 -7.48 -10.74 -3.73
CA GLY A 354 -8.15 -11.50 -4.79
C GLY A 354 -9.35 -10.80 -5.44
N VAL A 355 -9.59 -9.54 -5.06
CA VAL A 355 -10.59 -8.62 -5.60
C VAL A 355 -9.96 -7.23 -5.72
N ALA A 356 -10.43 -6.45 -6.68
CA ALA A 356 -10.06 -5.05 -6.83
C ALA A 356 -11.28 -4.15 -6.53
N PRO A 357 -11.15 -3.12 -5.68
CA PRO A 357 -12.18 -2.11 -5.47
C PRO A 357 -12.26 -1.07 -6.59
N PHE A 358 -13.48 -0.74 -6.98
CA PHE A 358 -13.82 0.33 -7.91
C PHE A 358 -14.89 1.25 -7.33
N LEU A 359 -14.89 2.51 -7.73
CA LEU A 359 -15.96 3.47 -7.42
C LEU A 359 -17.02 3.45 -8.52
N ASP A 360 -18.28 3.29 -8.13
CA ASP A 360 -19.42 3.51 -9.01
C ASP A 360 -19.87 4.98 -9.00
N ARG A 361 -20.72 5.37 -9.95
CA ARG A 361 -21.16 6.76 -10.15
C ARG A 361 -21.91 7.35 -8.97
N ASP A 362 -22.53 6.51 -8.15
CA ASP A 362 -23.29 6.89 -6.96
C ASP A 362 -22.42 6.93 -5.68
N GLY A 363 -21.10 6.74 -5.81
CA GLY A 363 -20.18 6.68 -4.67
C GLY A 363 -20.12 5.32 -3.97
N THR A 364 -20.84 4.31 -4.47
CA THR A 364 -20.73 2.93 -3.98
C THR A 364 -19.35 2.36 -4.33
N VAL A 365 -18.69 1.72 -3.37
CA VAL A 365 -17.50 0.90 -3.66
C VAL A 365 -17.95 -0.48 -4.11
N VAL A 366 -17.51 -0.87 -5.30
CA VAL A 366 -17.82 -2.14 -5.95
C VAL A 366 -16.56 -2.98 -6.02
N PHE A 367 -16.64 -4.21 -5.53
CA PHE A 367 -15.52 -5.14 -5.54
C PHE A 367 -15.68 -6.11 -6.69
N VAL A 368 -14.65 -6.21 -7.53
CA VAL A 368 -14.63 -7.15 -8.65
C VAL A 368 -13.57 -8.21 -8.47
N ASN A 369 -13.88 -9.45 -8.83
CA ASN A 369 -12.89 -10.53 -8.84
C ASN A 369 -12.02 -10.49 -10.11
N ARG A 370 -11.09 -11.44 -10.26
CA ARG A 370 -10.23 -11.59 -11.45
C ARG A 370 -10.97 -11.78 -12.78
N ALA A 371 -12.24 -12.19 -12.74
CA ALA A 371 -13.10 -12.32 -13.93
C ALA A 371 -13.85 -11.02 -14.24
N ALA A 372 -13.56 -9.93 -13.51
CA ALA A 372 -14.28 -8.66 -13.54
C ALA A 372 -15.76 -8.77 -13.13
N GLU A 373 -16.12 -9.82 -12.38
CA GLU A 373 -17.46 -10.01 -11.85
C GLU A 373 -17.59 -9.33 -10.49
N VAL A 374 -18.73 -8.68 -10.25
CA VAL A 374 -19.01 -8.05 -8.95
C VAL A 374 -19.24 -9.12 -7.90
N VAL A 375 -18.43 -9.10 -6.84
CA VAL A 375 -18.58 -9.99 -5.69
C VAL A 375 -19.23 -9.31 -4.49
N ALA A 376 -19.09 -7.99 -4.36
CA ALA A 376 -19.69 -7.23 -3.28
C ALA A 376 -19.90 -5.76 -3.66
N ARG A 377 -20.84 -5.11 -2.98
CA ARG A 377 -21.07 -3.67 -3.02
C ARG A 377 -21.16 -3.13 -1.61
N LEU A 378 -20.53 -1.99 -1.37
CA LEU A 378 -20.59 -1.28 -0.10
C LEU A 378 -21.09 0.14 -0.38
N GLY A 379 -22.32 0.42 0.07
CA GLY A 379 -22.98 1.69 -0.19
C GLY A 379 -22.33 2.86 0.55
N ALA A 380 -22.50 4.08 0.00
CA ALA A 380 -21.90 5.31 0.50
C ALA A 380 -22.16 5.59 2.01
N GLY A 381 -23.30 5.16 2.55
CA GLY A 381 -23.61 5.32 3.99
C GLY A 381 -22.85 4.37 4.94
N SER A 382 -22.14 3.36 4.40
CA SER A 382 -21.32 2.41 5.16
C SER A 382 -19.82 2.73 5.10
N ILE A 383 -19.45 3.70 4.26
CA ILE A 383 -18.09 4.15 4.03
C ILE A 383 -18.03 5.59 4.56
N LEU A 384 -17.29 5.82 5.63
CA LEU A 384 -17.04 7.21 6.04
C LEU A 384 -16.35 7.96 4.88
N PRO A 385 -16.58 9.28 4.71
CA PRO A 385 -16.02 10.10 3.62
C PRO A 385 -14.48 10.04 3.47
N ALA A 386 -13.77 9.39 4.38
CA ALA A 386 -12.33 9.22 4.41
C ALA A 386 -11.75 8.29 3.31
N VAL A 387 -12.54 7.48 2.59
CA VAL A 387 -12.05 6.73 1.39
C VAL A 387 -11.83 7.65 0.20
N LEU A 388 -12.61 8.72 0.09
CA LEU A 388 -12.74 9.48 -1.15
C LEU A 388 -11.82 10.71 -1.23
N SER A 389 -10.84 10.85 -0.32
CA SER A 389 -10.06 12.10 -0.24
C SER A 389 -8.56 11.96 -0.03
N ARG A 390 -7.95 10.80 -0.34
CA ARG A 390 -6.47 10.69 -0.29
C ARG A 390 -5.92 10.01 -1.55
N GLY A 391 -6.00 10.73 -2.67
CA GLY A 391 -5.21 10.60 -3.91
C GLY A 391 -4.55 11.95 -4.23
N PRO A 392 -3.66 12.08 -5.24
CA PRO A 392 -2.57 13.06 -5.29
C PRO A 392 -3.02 14.46 -5.73
N ALA A 393 -3.73 15.09 -4.81
CA ALA A 393 -3.99 16.51 -4.67
C ALA A 393 -4.43 16.64 -3.22
N GLU A 394 -3.81 17.51 -2.42
CA GLU A 394 -4.23 17.69 -1.03
C GLU A 394 -5.63 18.33 -0.97
N HIS A 395 -6.69 17.51 -1.11
CA HIS A 395 -8.07 17.96 -1.00
C HIS A 395 -8.46 18.14 0.47
N PHE A 396 -8.28 19.33 1.01
CA PHE A 396 -8.83 19.68 2.32
C PHE A 396 -10.30 20.10 2.20
N LEU A 397 -11.20 19.20 1.81
CA LEU A 397 -12.62 19.43 2.10
C LEU A 397 -12.78 19.34 3.61
N VAL A 398 -13.10 20.45 4.30
CA VAL A 398 -13.50 20.41 5.70
C VAL A 398 -14.83 19.64 5.78
N PRO A 399 -14.87 18.40 6.29
CA PRO A 399 -16.12 17.67 6.44
C PRO A 399 -16.79 18.18 7.72
N GLU A 400 -18.11 18.38 7.63
CA GLU A 400 -19.03 18.55 8.75
C GLU A 400 -18.89 19.87 9.54
N ALA A 401 -19.47 20.92 8.95
CA ALA A 401 -20.06 21.97 9.77
C ALA A 401 -21.14 21.36 10.66
N ARG A 402 -20.82 21.26 11.95
CA ARG A 402 -21.76 21.18 13.08
C ARG A 402 -23.05 21.94 12.75
N ASP A 403 -24.21 21.31 12.94
CA ASP A 403 -25.57 21.87 12.82
C ASP A 403 -25.67 23.22 12.07
N GLY A 404 -25.92 23.18 10.74
CA GLY A 404 -26.27 24.40 9.97
C GLY A 404 -25.53 24.62 8.64
N GLY A 405 -24.63 23.74 8.20
CA GLY A 405 -23.99 23.84 6.88
C GLY A 405 -23.14 25.11 6.66
N VAL A 406 -22.96 25.54 5.41
CA VAL A 406 -22.17 26.75 5.07
C VAL A 406 -22.76 28.03 5.69
N VAL A 407 -24.09 28.07 5.86
CA VAL A 407 -24.79 29.16 6.54
C VAL A 407 -24.42 29.22 8.03
N GLY A 408 -24.33 28.06 8.69
CA GLY A 408 -23.86 27.96 10.07
C GLY A 408 -22.42 28.44 10.23
N LEU A 409 -21.53 28.06 9.31
CA LEU A 409 -20.14 28.54 9.28
C LEU A 409 -20.07 30.06 9.08
N ALA A 410 -20.81 30.60 8.11
CA ALA A 410 -20.88 32.04 7.86
C ALA A 410 -21.38 32.81 9.09
N THR A 411 -22.42 32.31 9.75
CA THR A 411 -22.99 32.90 10.96
C THR A 411 -21.98 32.89 12.11
N GLY A 412 -21.26 31.78 12.29
CA GLY A 412 -20.18 31.66 13.27
C GLY A 412 -19.04 32.64 13.02
N LEU A 413 -18.61 32.81 11.77
CA LEU A 413 -17.57 33.77 11.40
C LEU A 413 -18.00 35.22 11.62
N LEU A 414 -19.26 35.55 11.30
CA LEU A 414 -19.86 36.88 11.53
C LEU A 414 -20.00 37.21 13.02
N ALA A 415 -20.17 36.20 13.87
CA ALA A 415 -20.25 36.35 15.33
C ALA A 415 -18.88 36.34 16.05
N ALA A 416 -17.83 35.80 15.41
CA ALA A 416 -16.50 35.71 16.00
C ALA A 416 -15.81 37.08 16.12
N GLU A 417 -15.05 37.31 17.18
CA GLU A 417 -14.28 38.55 17.36
C GLU A 417 -13.26 38.75 16.22
N PRO A 418 -13.24 39.92 15.55
CA PRO A 418 -12.30 40.17 14.46
C PRO A 418 -10.84 40.18 14.92
N VAL A 419 -9.98 39.44 14.22
CA VAL A 419 -8.53 39.42 14.45
C VAL A 419 -7.78 39.77 13.17
N GLY A 420 -6.56 40.29 13.30
CA GLY A 420 -5.69 40.52 12.15
C GLY A 420 -5.19 39.20 11.54
N PHE A 421 -5.28 39.02 10.22
CA PHE A 421 -4.74 37.86 9.52
C PHE A 421 -4.12 38.24 8.16
N PHE A 422 -3.04 37.56 7.77
CA PHE A 422 -2.56 37.58 6.39
C PHE A 422 -3.10 36.38 5.63
N PRO A 423 -3.48 36.54 4.34
CA PRO A 423 -4.06 35.47 3.53
C PRO A 423 -3.11 34.28 3.26
N TYR A 424 -1.80 34.46 3.47
CA TYR A 424 -0.75 33.45 3.26
C TYR A 424 -0.37 32.68 4.54
N SER A 425 -0.90 33.03 5.71
CA SER A 425 -0.41 32.51 7.01
C SER A 425 -0.84 31.07 7.34
N LEU A 426 -1.50 30.37 6.42
CA LEU A 426 -2.14 29.08 6.67
C LEU A 426 -1.63 28.03 5.68
N VAL A 427 -0.34 27.68 5.72
CA VAL A 427 0.15 26.44 5.09
C VAL A 427 1.28 25.83 5.94
N PHE A 428 1.25 24.49 6.01
CA PHE A 428 2.13 23.52 6.69
C PHE A 428 1.80 23.13 8.13
N GLY A 429 1.08 22.00 8.26
CA GLY A 429 1.25 21.10 9.41
C GLY A 429 -0.03 20.75 10.20
N GLY A 430 -0.98 20.04 9.57
CA GLY A 430 -1.78 19.00 10.24
C GLY A 430 -2.50 19.27 11.57
N ARG A 431 -2.71 20.53 12.00
CA ARG A 431 -3.43 20.86 13.23
C ARG A 431 -4.64 21.74 13.00
N ARG A 432 -5.79 21.24 13.46
CA ARG A 432 -7.07 21.95 13.59
C ARG A 432 -6.95 23.07 14.63
N SER A 433 -7.18 24.32 14.24
CA SER A 433 -7.83 25.38 15.04
C SER A 433 -7.58 26.77 14.44
N VAL A 434 -8.62 27.60 14.45
CA VAL A 434 -8.61 29.05 14.23
C VAL A 434 -7.79 29.71 15.33
N THR A 435 -6.59 30.23 15.02
CA THR A 435 -6.02 31.43 15.68
C THR A 435 -4.84 31.96 14.86
N ALA A 436 -4.84 33.28 14.61
CA ALA A 436 -3.79 34.00 13.93
C ALA A 436 -2.41 33.77 14.55
N VAL A 437 -1.36 33.67 13.72
CA VAL A 437 0.03 33.81 14.16
C VAL A 437 0.40 35.30 14.09
N PRO A 438 0.58 36.02 15.21
CA PRO A 438 1.08 37.38 15.15
C PRO A 438 2.56 37.35 14.74
N GLY A 439 2.93 38.08 13.68
CA GLY A 439 4.33 38.41 13.39
C GLY A 439 5.00 37.74 12.18
N ALA A 440 4.26 37.03 11.31
CA ALA A 440 4.82 36.64 10.01
C ALA A 440 4.83 37.86 9.07
N GLY A 441 6.01 38.47 8.88
CA GLY A 441 6.21 39.51 7.88
C GLY A 441 6.06 38.91 6.48
N GLY A 442 5.15 39.46 5.67
CA GLY A 442 4.98 39.07 4.27
C GLY A 442 5.99 39.79 3.38
N GLU A 443 6.78 39.05 2.61
CA GLU A 443 7.41 39.58 1.41
C GLU A 443 6.32 39.74 0.31
N GLY A 444 6.29 40.89 -0.36
CA GLY A 444 5.48 41.13 -1.56
C GLY A 444 4.01 41.51 -1.33
N GLY A 445 3.73 42.80 -1.09
CA GLY A 445 2.41 43.40 -1.39
C GLY A 445 1.17 42.89 -0.63
N THR A 446 1.34 42.12 0.45
CA THR A 446 0.23 41.54 1.24
C THR A 446 -0.53 42.57 2.08
N ARG A 447 -1.86 42.65 1.91
CA ARG A 447 -2.74 43.41 2.80
C ARG A 447 -3.07 42.59 4.05
N LEU A 448 -2.91 43.20 5.24
CA LEU A 448 -3.44 42.68 6.49
C LEU A 448 -4.96 42.88 6.49
N HIS A 449 -5.72 41.81 6.70
CA HIS A 449 -7.17 41.87 6.87
C HIS A 449 -7.51 41.79 8.36
N THR A 450 -8.61 42.42 8.76
CA THR A 450 -9.18 42.29 10.11
C THR A 450 -10.50 41.57 9.99
N GLY A 451 -10.65 40.42 10.65
CA GLY A 451 -11.85 39.60 10.53
C GLY A 451 -11.63 38.17 11.01
N SER A 452 -12.41 37.26 10.42
CA SER A 452 -12.35 35.82 10.67
C SER A 452 -12.31 35.11 9.32
N LEU A 453 -11.48 34.06 9.15
CA LEU A 453 -11.29 33.34 7.89
C LEU A 453 -11.36 31.83 8.13
N LEU A 454 -11.96 31.12 7.19
CA LEU A 454 -11.96 29.67 7.09
C LEU A 454 -11.64 29.24 5.64
N VAL A 455 -10.70 28.32 5.48
CA VAL A 455 -10.49 27.61 4.21
C VAL A 455 -11.45 26.42 4.18
N LEU A 456 -12.32 26.37 3.18
CA LEU A 456 -13.36 25.37 3.00
C LEU A 456 -12.85 24.18 2.17
N ALA A 457 -12.03 24.47 1.17
CA ALA A 457 -11.39 23.51 0.29
C ALA A 457 -10.03 24.03 -0.18
N GLU A 458 -9.08 23.14 -0.43
CA GLU A 458 -7.78 23.43 -1.03
C GLU A 458 -7.37 22.28 -1.94
N SER A 459 -6.59 22.52 -2.99
CA SER A 459 -5.86 21.52 -3.76
C SER A 459 -4.48 22.08 -4.13
N HIS A 460 -3.52 21.16 -4.28
CA HIS A 460 -2.16 21.47 -4.68
C HIS A 460 -1.66 20.38 -5.64
N VAL A 461 -1.19 20.78 -6.82
CA VAL A 461 -0.67 19.91 -7.87
C VAL A 461 0.75 20.36 -8.22
N SER A 462 1.72 19.47 -8.06
CA SER A 462 3.13 19.79 -8.32
C SER A 462 3.46 19.95 -9.81
N GLU A 463 4.51 20.70 -10.15
CA GLU A 463 5.00 20.90 -11.53
C GLU A 463 5.16 19.60 -12.35
N GLU A 464 5.72 18.56 -11.74
CA GLU A 464 5.99 17.28 -12.39
C GLU A 464 4.69 16.54 -12.78
N LEU A 465 3.65 16.66 -11.96
CA LEU A 465 2.31 16.10 -12.21
C LEU A 465 1.53 16.97 -13.21
N TRP A 466 1.68 18.29 -13.12
CA TRP A 466 1.09 19.23 -14.06
C TRP A 466 1.57 19.00 -15.49
N GLY A 467 2.89 18.81 -15.68
CA GLY A 467 3.49 18.52 -16.97
C GLY A 467 3.04 17.19 -17.58
N ALA A 468 2.73 16.19 -16.76
CA ALA A 468 2.29 14.87 -17.20
C ALA A 468 0.77 14.76 -17.39
N TYR A 469 -0.03 15.56 -16.68
CA TYR A 469 -1.49 15.40 -16.58
C TYR A 469 -2.24 16.73 -16.60
N GLY A 470 -1.97 17.59 -17.58
CA GLY A 470 -2.59 18.93 -17.69
C GLY A 470 -4.12 18.99 -17.67
N PHE A 471 -4.84 17.88 -17.92
CA PHE A 471 -6.30 17.83 -17.78
C PHE A 471 -6.79 17.88 -16.32
N LEU A 472 -5.92 17.61 -15.35
CA LEU A 472 -6.28 17.60 -13.93
C LEU A 472 -6.61 19.02 -13.42
N ALA A 473 -5.89 20.07 -13.82
CA ALA A 473 -6.27 21.43 -13.39
C ALA A 473 -7.57 21.91 -14.02
N ASP A 474 -7.87 21.54 -15.26
CA ASP A 474 -9.14 21.90 -15.88
C ASP A 474 -10.29 21.25 -15.09
N GLN A 475 -10.14 19.98 -14.69
CA GLN A 475 -11.11 19.27 -13.86
C GLN A 475 -11.22 19.83 -12.43
N GLU A 476 -10.10 20.18 -11.80
CA GLU A 476 -10.10 20.78 -10.47
C GLU A 476 -10.72 22.18 -10.50
N GLY A 477 -10.38 23.00 -11.50
CA GLY A 477 -10.97 24.31 -11.71
C GLY A 477 -12.49 24.24 -11.90
N GLU A 478 -12.97 23.30 -12.71
CA GLU A 478 -14.42 23.04 -12.87
C GLU A 478 -15.08 22.59 -11.56
N ALA A 479 -14.44 21.72 -10.79
CA ALA A 479 -14.95 21.26 -9.51
C ALA A 479 -15.03 22.39 -8.48
N PHE A 480 -13.97 23.19 -8.31
CA PHE A 480 -13.95 24.33 -7.41
C PHE A 480 -14.97 25.41 -7.84
N ALA A 481 -15.16 25.63 -9.14
CA ALA A 481 -16.19 26.53 -9.65
C ALA A 481 -17.60 26.03 -9.36
N ALA A 482 -17.85 24.71 -9.47
CA ALA A 482 -19.12 24.10 -9.11
C ALA A 482 -19.41 24.23 -7.61
N TYR A 483 -18.43 23.92 -6.74
CA TYR A 483 -18.54 24.11 -5.29
C TYR A 483 -18.79 25.56 -4.91
N PHE A 484 -18.02 26.48 -5.50
CA PHE A 484 -18.22 27.92 -5.29
C PHE A 484 -19.65 28.35 -5.64
N THR A 485 -20.17 27.88 -6.76
CA THR A 485 -21.52 28.21 -7.23
C THR A 485 -22.59 27.67 -6.28
N ASP A 486 -22.47 26.42 -5.84
CA ASP A 486 -23.40 25.81 -4.90
C ASP A 486 -23.41 26.53 -3.54
N LEU A 487 -22.23 26.77 -2.96
CA LEU A 487 -22.12 27.48 -1.68
C LEU A 487 -22.61 28.92 -1.78
N ALA A 488 -22.31 29.63 -2.88
CA ALA A 488 -22.84 30.95 -3.12
C ALA A 488 -24.38 30.95 -3.18
N GLY A 489 -24.99 29.95 -3.80
CA GLY A 489 -26.44 29.78 -3.83
C GLY A 489 -27.04 29.53 -2.45
N GLN A 490 -26.40 28.69 -1.63
CA GLN A 490 -26.83 28.43 -0.25
C GLN A 490 -26.73 29.70 0.62
N LEU A 491 -25.64 30.45 0.51
CA LEU A 491 -25.47 31.72 1.22
C LEU A 491 -26.47 32.77 0.72
N ALA A 492 -26.73 32.84 -0.59
CA ALA A 492 -27.70 33.75 -1.14
C ALA A 492 -29.14 33.48 -0.65
N GLY A 493 -29.50 32.20 -0.51
CA GLY A 493 -30.77 31.79 0.06
C GLY A 493 -30.99 32.22 1.52
N HIS A 494 -29.92 32.57 2.25
CA HIS A 494 -30.00 32.99 3.65
C HIS A 494 -29.70 34.48 3.87
N PHE A 495 -28.63 34.99 3.26
CA PHE A 495 -28.15 36.37 3.44
C PHE A 495 -28.61 37.33 2.33
N GLY A 496 -29.38 36.84 1.35
CA GLY A 496 -29.80 37.61 0.16
C GLY A 496 -28.76 37.56 -0.96
N GLU A 497 -29.06 38.16 -2.11
CA GLU A 497 -28.13 38.17 -3.24
C GLU A 497 -26.81 38.89 -2.90
N PRO A 498 -25.66 38.36 -3.35
CA PRO A 498 -24.38 39.01 -3.12
C PRO A 498 -24.30 40.36 -3.84
N GLU A 499 -23.64 41.32 -3.20
CA GLU A 499 -23.45 42.66 -3.73
C GLU A 499 -22.20 42.73 -4.62
N HIS A 500 -22.19 43.71 -5.54
CA HIS A 500 -21.00 44.04 -6.29
C HIS A 500 -19.97 44.72 -5.38
N ASP A 501 -18.97 43.94 -4.94
CA ASP A 501 -17.83 44.43 -4.18
C ASP A 501 -16.51 43.92 -4.79
N THR A 502 -15.46 44.71 -4.67
CA THR A 502 -14.11 44.46 -5.23
C THR A 502 -13.18 43.82 -4.21
N VAL A 503 -13.66 43.50 -3.01
CA VAL A 503 -12.87 42.80 -1.99
C VAL A 503 -12.37 41.46 -2.54
N ARG A 504 -11.08 41.22 -2.34
CA ARG A 504 -10.36 39.98 -2.61
C ARG A 504 -9.53 39.65 -1.37
N LEU A 505 -9.50 38.38 -0.98
CA LEU A 505 -8.69 37.92 0.16
C LEU A 505 -7.26 37.64 -0.33
N ARG A 506 -7.06 37.07 -1.52
CA ARG A 506 -5.75 36.92 -2.17
C ARG A 506 -5.81 37.37 -3.64
N ILE A 507 -4.67 37.57 -4.28
CA ILE A 507 -4.54 37.89 -5.71
C ILE A 507 -3.84 36.71 -6.39
N GLY A 508 -4.42 36.21 -7.48
CA GLY A 508 -3.93 35.07 -8.26
C GLY A 508 -4.41 35.15 -9.70
N ASP A 509 -4.13 34.10 -10.48
CA ASP A 509 -4.39 34.06 -11.92
C ASP A 509 -5.87 33.84 -12.25
N GLY A 510 -6.65 33.30 -11.31
CA GLY A 510 -8.10 33.10 -11.44
C GLY A 510 -8.84 33.26 -10.11
N ASN A 511 -9.46 34.43 -9.90
CA ASN A 511 -10.16 34.75 -8.65
C ASN A 511 -11.62 35.14 -8.88
N THR A 512 -12.53 34.39 -8.28
CA THR A 512 -13.96 34.75 -8.21
C THR A 512 -14.38 34.88 -6.76
N ALA A 513 -15.03 35.99 -6.41
CA ALA A 513 -15.60 36.17 -5.08
C ALA A 513 -17.07 36.62 -5.14
N ARG A 514 -17.80 36.33 -4.07
CA ARG A 514 -19.12 36.88 -3.75
C ARG A 514 -19.06 37.50 -2.36
N VAL A 515 -19.68 38.66 -2.21
CA VAL A 515 -19.62 39.46 -0.98
C VAL A 515 -21.03 39.82 -0.53
N TRP A 516 -21.28 39.68 0.77
CA TRP A 516 -22.53 40.08 1.42
C TRP A 516 -22.22 41.06 2.55
N HIS A 517 -23.01 42.13 2.68
CA HIS A 517 -22.94 43.04 3.82
C HIS A 517 -23.95 42.59 4.89
N VAL A 518 -23.44 42.02 5.99
CA VAL A 518 -24.26 41.45 7.06
C VAL A 518 -23.85 42.07 8.40
N ASN A 519 -24.79 42.78 9.05
CA ASN A 519 -24.60 43.39 10.37
C ASN A 519 -23.32 44.25 10.50
N GLY A 520 -23.01 45.04 9.46
CA GLY A 520 -21.84 45.92 9.43
C GLY A 520 -20.51 45.22 9.12
N ARG A 521 -20.53 43.91 8.80
CA ARG A 521 -19.37 43.12 8.36
C ARG A 521 -19.54 42.67 6.91
N ARG A 522 -18.43 42.36 6.24
CA ARG A 522 -18.43 41.80 4.88
C ARG A 522 -18.17 40.30 4.94
N LEU A 523 -19.17 39.49 4.62
CA LEU A 523 -19.00 38.06 4.39
C LEU A 523 -18.48 37.87 2.96
N VAL A 524 -17.36 37.17 2.79
CA VAL A 524 -16.68 36.96 1.51
C VAL A 524 -16.52 35.46 1.29
N LEU A 525 -17.13 34.94 0.23
CA LEU A 525 -16.80 33.63 -0.33
C LEU A 525 -15.88 33.87 -1.53
N GLU A 526 -14.67 33.29 -1.52
CA GLU A 526 -13.69 33.44 -2.59
C GLU A 526 -13.21 32.06 -3.06
N VAL A 527 -13.22 31.84 -4.38
CA VAL A 527 -12.40 30.80 -5.02
C VAL A 527 -11.18 31.46 -5.65
N TYR A 528 -10.04 30.88 -5.34
CA TYR A 528 -8.70 31.32 -5.67
C TYR A 528 -7.98 30.26 -6.48
N SER A 529 -7.26 30.67 -7.51
CA SER A 529 -6.39 29.79 -8.31
C SER A 529 -5.09 30.52 -8.63
N GLN A 530 -3.95 29.85 -8.44
CA GLN A 530 -2.64 30.37 -8.84
C GLN A 530 -1.79 29.28 -9.47
N CYS A 531 -1.11 29.64 -10.55
CA CYS A 531 -0.07 28.88 -11.21
C CYS A 531 1.26 29.62 -10.98
N GLY A 532 2.08 29.16 -10.03
CA GLY A 532 3.28 29.87 -9.60
C GLY A 532 4.39 28.94 -9.15
N ASP A 533 5.64 29.27 -9.51
CA ASP A 533 6.86 28.52 -9.19
C ASP A 533 6.91 27.04 -9.63
N GLY A 534 6.04 26.67 -10.58
CA GLY A 534 5.91 25.31 -11.09
C GLY A 534 4.67 24.58 -10.55
N ASP A 535 4.11 25.01 -9.43
CA ASP A 535 2.97 24.36 -8.80
C ASP A 535 1.64 25.05 -9.13
N PHE A 536 0.55 24.28 -9.01
CA PHE A 536 -0.81 24.73 -9.22
C PHE A 536 -1.63 24.58 -7.94
N GLU A 537 -2.26 25.66 -7.49
CA GLU A 537 -2.97 25.75 -6.21
C GLU A 537 -4.41 26.26 -6.42
N HIS A 538 -5.41 25.54 -5.90
CA HIS A 538 -6.78 26.03 -5.75
C HIS A 538 -7.16 26.16 -4.27
N GLN A 539 -7.88 27.22 -3.91
CA GLN A 539 -8.49 27.34 -2.59
C GLN A 539 -9.89 27.93 -2.65
N LEU A 540 -10.80 27.42 -1.82
CA LEU A 540 -12.14 27.95 -1.56
C LEU A 540 -12.18 28.45 -0.12
N ARG A 541 -12.53 29.71 0.08
CA ARG A 541 -12.40 30.42 1.36
C ARG A 541 -13.68 31.14 1.72
N LEU A 542 -13.98 31.19 3.01
CA LEU A 542 -15.08 31.95 3.59
C LEU A 542 -14.54 32.86 4.70
N ALA A 543 -14.79 34.17 4.61
CA ALA A 543 -14.31 35.14 5.58
C ALA A 543 -15.41 36.11 6.01
N ALA A 544 -15.36 36.58 7.25
CA ALA A 544 -16.14 37.71 7.73
C ALA A 544 -15.18 38.86 8.10
N LEU A 545 -15.10 39.87 7.25
CA LEU A 545 -14.23 41.03 7.43
C LEU A 545 -14.94 42.11 8.26
N ALA A 546 -14.16 42.80 9.09
CA ALA A 546 -14.59 43.99 9.82
C ALA A 546 -14.74 45.22 8.90
#